data_AF-A0A1G8TM83-F1
#
_entry.id   AF-A0A1G8TM83-F1
#
_cell.length_a   1.000
_cell.length_b   1.000
_cell.length_c   1.000
_cell.angle_alpha   90.00
_cell.angle_beta   90.00
_cell.angle_gamma   90.00
#
_symmetry.space_group_name_H-M   'P 1'
#
loop_
_entity.id
_entity.type
_entity.pdbx_description
1 polymer ?
#
loop_
_entity_poly.entity_id
_entity_poly.type
_entity_poly.pdbx_seq_one_letter_code
_entity_poly.pdbx_strand_id
1 'polypeptide(L)'
;MIVEQPVLGRRGLLLLLITLGAFPPLTMDLYLPALPQMAATFQTSHAMVNLTLAAFMVAFAVGLLFWGPLSKRTRRKPLLLATLALYVAASLL
;
A
#
# COMPACT_ATOMS: atom_id res chain seq x y z
N MET A 1 7.57 -27.48 0.83
CA MET A 1 6.71 -27.61 -0.36
C MET A 1 6.49 -26.24 -0.96
N ILE A 2 7.07 -25.95 -2.12
CA ILE A 2 6.75 -24.74 -2.89
C ILE A 2 5.39 -25.02 -3.53
N VAL A 3 4.32 -24.54 -2.91
CA VAL A 3 2.97 -24.67 -3.48
C VAL A 3 2.92 -23.73 -4.67
N GLU A 4 2.96 -24.28 -5.89
CA GLU A 4 2.76 -23.48 -7.09
C GLU A 4 1.36 -22.85 -7.04
N GLN A 5 1.29 -21.54 -7.28
CA GLN A 5 0.00 -20.86 -7.34
C GLN A 5 -0.76 -21.31 -8.58
N PRO A 6 -1.98 -21.86 -8.44
CA PRO A 6 -2.68 -22.55 -9.53
C PRO A 6 -3.13 -21.63 -10.67
N VAL A 7 -3.23 -20.31 -10.43
CA VAL A 7 -3.74 -19.34 -11.41
C VAL A 7 -2.62 -18.63 -12.17
N LEU A 8 -1.53 -18.26 -11.49
CA LEU A 8 -0.47 -17.39 -12.02
C LEU A 8 0.87 -18.11 -12.27
N GLY A 9 1.05 -19.33 -11.73
CA GLY A 9 2.33 -20.02 -11.71
C GLY A 9 3.40 -19.29 -10.88
N ARG A 10 4.61 -19.87 -10.78
CA ARG A 10 5.70 -19.30 -9.97
C ARG A 10 6.20 -17.95 -10.48
N ARG A 11 6.37 -17.81 -11.80
CA ARG A 11 6.87 -16.57 -12.43
C ARG A 11 5.84 -15.43 -12.34
N GLY A 12 4.57 -15.72 -12.61
CA GLY A 12 3.51 -14.72 -12.50
C GLY A 12 3.31 -14.24 -11.07
N LEU A 13 3.38 -15.15 -10.09
CA LEU A 13 3.35 -14.78 -8.68
C LEU A 13 4.53 -13.88 -8.29
N LEU A 14 5.75 -14.21 -8.73
CA LEU A 14 6.94 -13.39 -8.46
C LEU A 14 6.79 -11.99 -9.06
N LEU A 15 6.36 -11.88 -10.32
CA LEU A 15 6.11 -10.59 -10.97
C LEU A 15 5.06 -9.79 -10.20
N LEU A 16 3.93 -10.41 -9.82
CA LEU A 16 2.89 -9.76 -9.04
C LEU A 16 3.44 -9.21 -7.70
N LEU A 17 4.19 -10.03 -6.96
CA LEU A 17 4.77 -9.62 -5.68
C LEU A 17 5.80 -8.50 -5.83
N ILE A 18 6.64 -8.55 -6.87
CA ILE A 18 7.61 -7.50 -7.17
C ILE A 18 6.89 -6.19 -7.51
N THR A 19 5.89 -6.24 -8.40
CA THR A 19 5.12 -5.06 -8.78
C THR A 19 4.38 -4.47 -7.58
N LEU A 20 3.68 -5.29 -6.78
CA LEU A 20 2.99 -4.80 -5.56
C LEU A 20 3.97 -4.25 -4.53
N GLY A 21 5.13 -4.88 -4.35
CA GLY A 21 6.16 -4.43 -3.42
C GLY A 21 6.90 -3.17 -3.86
N ALA A 22 6.91 -2.87 -5.16
CA ALA A 22 7.53 -1.67 -5.72
C ALA A 22 6.66 -0.40 -5.59
N PHE A 23 5.35 -0.53 -5.36
CA PHE A 23 4.46 0.63 -5.22
C PHE A 23 4.90 1.63 -4.14
N PRO A 24 5.19 1.21 -2.88
CA PRO A 24 5.58 2.14 -1.82
C PRO A 24 6.82 3.00 -2.14
N PRO A 25 7.98 2.43 -2.54
CA PRO A 25 9.14 3.25 -2.90
C PRO A 25 8.87 4.10 -4.16
N LEU A 26 8.13 3.57 -5.14
CA LEU A 26 7.78 4.31 -6.35
C LEU A 26 6.93 5.54 -6.03
N THR A 27 5.97 5.43 -5.12
CA THR A 27 5.19 6.58 -4.64
C THR A 27 6.09 7.64 -4.00
N MET A 28 7.07 7.26 -3.18
CA MET A 28 7.99 8.23 -2.56
C MET A 28 8.89 8.91 -3.58
N ASP A 29 9.45 8.16 -4.53
CA ASP A 29 10.37 8.68 -5.53
C ASP A 29 9.66 9.63 -6.52
N LEU A 30 8.41 9.33 -6.88
CA LEU A 30 7.58 10.22 -7.71
C LEU A 30 7.11 11.47 -6.95
N TYR A 31 7.04 11.42 -5.62
CA TYR A 31 6.53 12.52 -4.81
C TYR A 31 7.47 13.74 -4.79
N LEU A 32 8.78 13.47 -4.73
CA LEU A 32 9.80 14.51 -4.58
C LEU A 32 9.83 15.53 -5.74
N PRO A 33 9.82 15.12 -7.03
CA PRO A 33 9.74 16.07 -8.14
C PRO A 33 8.34 16.71 -8.29
N ALA A 34 7.28 16.06 -7.79
CA ALA A 34 5.91 16.57 -7.88
C ALA A 34 5.58 17.61 -6.80
N LEU A 35 6.31 17.64 -5.69
CA LEU A 35 6.15 18.59 -4.57
C LEU A 35 5.92 20.05 -4.97
N PRO A 36 6.80 20.68 -5.79
CA PRO A 36 6.62 22.08 -6.17
C PRO A 36 5.35 22.32 -6.98
N GLN A 37 4.98 21.37 -7.84
CA GLN A 37 3.78 21.48 -8.66
C GLN A 37 2.50 21.26 -7.82
N MET A 38 2.54 20.36 -6.84
CA MET A 38 1.46 20.15 -5.87
C MET A 38 1.24 21.39 -5.00
N ALA A 39 2.32 21.98 -4.45
CA ALA A 39 2.23 23.18 -3.63
C ALA A 39 1.60 24.35 -4.40
N ALA A 40 2.00 24.55 -5.67
CA ALA A 40 1.43 25.58 -6.53
C ALA A 40 -0.05 25.32 -6.88
N THR A 41 -0.40 24.08 -7.21
CA THR A 41 -1.77 23.71 -7.63
C THR A 41 -2.77 23.81 -6.48
N PHE A 42 -2.38 23.39 -5.28
CA PHE A 42 -3.23 23.40 -4.09
C PHE A 42 -3.13 24.69 -3.26
N GLN A 43 -2.38 25.69 -3.74
CA GLN A 43 -2.09 26.95 -3.03
C GLN A 43 -1.69 26.73 -1.56
N THR A 44 -0.85 25.73 -1.32
CA THR A 44 -0.48 25.30 0.04
C THR A 44 1.04 25.35 0.23
N SER A 45 1.50 25.23 1.48
CA SER A 45 2.92 25.23 1.79
C SER A 45 3.56 23.86 1.52
N HIS A 46 4.85 23.85 1.19
CA HIS A 46 5.62 22.60 1.08
C HIS A 46 5.54 21.73 2.35
N ALA A 47 5.41 22.36 3.52
CA ALA A 47 5.26 21.67 4.79
C ALA A 47 3.95 20.85 4.85
N MET A 48 2.84 21.40 4.34
CA MET A 48 1.56 20.68 4.29
C MET A 48 1.60 19.50 3.33
N VAL A 49 2.22 19.68 2.16
CA VAL A 49 2.41 18.57 1.20
C VAL A 49 3.26 17.47 1.85
N ASN A 50 4.42 17.81 2.42
CA ASN A 50 5.29 16.84 3.10
C ASN A 50 4.60 16.13 4.28
N LEU A 51 3.67 16.79 4.96
CA LEU A 51 2.87 16.17 6.03
C LEU A 51 1.97 15.05 5.51
N THR A 52 1.44 15.16 4.29
CA THR A 52 0.65 14.06 3.68
C THR A 52 1.53 12.85 3.36
N LEU A 53 2.77 13.05 2.93
CA LEU A 53 3.74 11.97 2.72
C LEU A 53 4.10 11.29 4.05
N ALA A 54 4.33 12.08 5.11
CA ALA A 54 4.58 11.56 6.44
C ALA A 54 3.38 10.76 6.97
N ALA A 55 2.17 11.28 6.81
CA ALA A 55 0.94 10.58 7.19
C ALA A 55 0.77 9.26 6.42
N PHE A 56 1.05 9.26 5.11
CA PHE A 56 1.08 8.03 4.30
C PHE A 56 2.08 7.02 4.83
N MET A 57 3.32 7.43 5.15
CA MET A 57 4.33 6.53 5.71
C MET A 57 3.90 5.91 7.04
N VAL A 58 3.35 6.72 7.94
CA VAL A 58 2.85 6.24 9.24
C VAL A 58 1.72 5.25 9.04
N ALA A 59 0.72 5.58 8.22
CA ALA A 59 -0.39 4.68 7.91
C ALA A 59 0.09 3.38 7.27
N PHE A 60 1.05 3.46 6.35
CA PHE A 60 1.65 2.30 5.69
C PHE A 60 2.42 1.41 6.67
N ALA A 61 3.26 1.98 7.54
CA ALA A 61 3.99 1.25 8.55
C ALA A 61 3.07 0.54 9.56
N VAL A 62 2.01 1.24 9.99
CA VAL A 62 0.96 0.66 10.86
C VAL A 62 0.25 -0.48 10.14
N GLY A 63 -0.13 -0.28 8.87
CA GLY A 63 -0.76 -1.31 8.04
C GLY A 63 0.09 -2.57 7.92
N LEU A 64 1.40 -2.42 7.66
CA LEU A 64 2.37 -3.52 7.62
C LEU A 64 2.46 -4.29 8.95
N LEU A 65 2.51 -3.56 10.07
CA LEU A 65 2.62 -4.14 11.40
C LEU A 65 1.40 -5.01 11.75
N PHE A 66 0.21 -4.59 11.36
CA PHE A 66 -1.00 -5.36 11.59
C PHE A 66 -1.18 -6.49 10.57
N TRP A 67 -1.09 -6.21 9.27
CA TRP A 67 -1.40 -7.19 8.23
C TRP A 67 -0.33 -8.27 8.06
N GLY A 68 0.94 -7.96 8.35
CA GLY A 68 2.05 -8.91 8.24
C GLY A 68 1.87 -10.14 9.15
N PRO A 69 1.75 -9.97 10.48
CA PRO A 69 1.50 -11.06 11.42
C PRO A 69 0.13 -11.72 11.23
N LEU A 70 -0.92 -10.93 10.96
CA LEU A 70 -2.29 -11.45 10.78
C LEU A 70 -2.38 -12.41 9.58
N SER A 71 -1.65 -12.12 8.51
CA SER A 71 -1.53 -12.98 7.31
C SER A 71 -0.87 -14.33 7.60
N LYS A 72 0.06 -14.38 8.56
CA LYS A 72 0.74 -15.63 8.95
C LYS A 72 -0.09 -16.48 9.90
N ARG A 73 -0.87 -15.85 10.79
CA ARG A 73 -1.67 -16.54 11.82
C ARG A 73 -3.06 -16.97 11.33
N THR A 74 -3.60 -16.30 10.32
CA THR A 74 -4.99 -16.48 9.87
C THR A 74 -5.05 -17.18 8.51
N ARG A 75 -6.08 -18.01 8.28
CA ARG A 75 -6.36 -18.52 6.92
C ARG A 75 -6.53 -17.32 5.98
N ARG A 76 -5.96 -17.38 4.76
CA ARG A 76 -5.91 -16.22 3.85
C ARG A 76 -7.29 -15.66 3.45
N LYS A 77 -8.31 -16.52 3.35
CA LYS A 77 -9.67 -16.15 2.90
C LYS A 77 -10.41 -15.20 3.86
N PRO A 78 -10.54 -15.47 5.18
CA PRO A 78 -11.17 -14.53 6.11
C PRO A 78 -10.41 -13.21 6.25
N LEU A 79 -9.06 -13.23 6.15
CA LEU A 79 -8.29 -11.99 6.15
C LEU A 79 -8.66 -11.11 4.95
N LEU A 80 -8.69 -11.67 3.73
CA LEU A 80 -9.07 -10.92 2.52
C LEU A 80 -10.47 -10.29 2.64
N LEU A 81 -11.44 -11.05 3.15
CA LEU A 81 -12.81 -10.56 3.33
C LEU A 81 -12.89 -9.43 4.38
N ALA A 82 -12.19 -9.55 5.51
CA ALA A 82 -12.16 -8.50 6.53
C ALA A 82 -11.57 -7.19 6.00
N THR A 83 -10.49 -7.30 5.23
CA THR A 83 -9.80 -6.13 4.66
C THR A 83 -10.61 -5.48 3.56
N LEU A 84 -11.35 -6.27 2.78
CA LEU A 84 -12.27 -5.78 1.77
C LEU A 84 -13.47 -5.06 2.41
N ALA A 85 -14.03 -5.63 3.49
CA ALA A 85 -15.11 -4.98 4.23
C ALA A 85 -14.66 -3.65 4.83
N LEU A 86 -13.44 -3.59 5.40
CA LEU A 86 -12.85 -2.35 5.89
C LEU A 86 -12.68 -1.31 4.78
N TYR A 87 -12.21 -1.72 3.59
CA TYR A 87 -12.08 -0.83 2.44
C TYR A 87 -13.43 -0.26 1.99
N VAL A 88 -14.47 -1.09 1.91
CA VAL A 88 -15.83 -0.64 1.57
C VAL A 88 -16.35 0.35 2.60
N ALA A 89 -16.18 0.05 3.90
CA ALA A 89 -16.62 0.95 4.97
C ALA A 89 -15.88 2.30 4.92
N ALA A 90 -14.56 2.30 4.70
CA ALA A 90 -13.77 3.52 4.57
C ALA A 90 -14.12 4.33 3.32
N SER A 91 -14.55 3.69 2.23
CA SER A 91 -14.97 4.38 0.99
C SER A 91 -16.34 5.05 1.09
N LEU A 92 -17.16 4.64 2.07
CA LEU A 92 -18.49 5.19 2.32
C LEU A 92 -18.47 6.37 3.31
N LEU A 93 -17.30 6.69 3.87
CA LEU A 93 -17.08 7.72 4.90
C LEU A 93 -16.37 8.93 4.31
#